data_AF-A0A5E6PIR2-F1
#
_entry.id   AF-A0A5E6PIR2-F1
#
_cell.length_a   1.000
_cell.length_b   1.000
_cell.length_c   1.000
_cell.angle_alpha   90.00
_cell.angle_beta   90.00
_cell.angle_gamma   90.00
#
_symmetry.space_group_name_H-M   'P 1'
#
loop_
_entity.id
_entity.type
_entity.pdbx_description
1 polymer ?
#
loop_
_entity_poly.entity_id
_entity_poly.type
_entity_poly.pdbx_seq_one_letter_code
_entity_poly.pdbx_strand_id
1 'polypeptide(L)'
;MDELIRALKQLAVENPISQFAWDIPENCPIIIPPHISDPYSKNVYLKENFSTTLLADESLASHYWSIQDWGGIGSFKKNEKNDNRIIKFLNQLEMTTLTKNTFECISSLSKVAAFAYPDRFAIYDSRAIYSLNWLIFNYSSNLELFPQPIGRSSELAKYDIQTIFRLSKRITNYKSQKTSYHDYCNLLGRLAQSVFDETGKPYMVEMLLFMIAPTEVIKQIESCVSIQIEIAS
;
A
#
# COMPACT_ATOMS: atom_id res chain seq x y z
N MET A 1 -9.62 1.42 17.62
CA MET A 1 -10.06 1.08 16.26
C MET A 1 -11.08 2.10 15.78
N ASP A 2 -12.08 2.44 16.59
CA ASP A 2 -13.15 3.40 16.23
C ASP A 2 -12.64 4.79 15.85
N GLU A 3 -11.68 5.34 16.60
CA GLU A 3 -11.07 6.65 16.28
C GLU A 3 -10.32 6.63 14.93
N LEU A 4 -9.56 5.55 14.66
CA LEU A 4 -8.91 5.34 13.35
C LEU A 4 -9.94 5.27 12.21
N ILE A 5 -11.05 4.56 12.41
CA ILE A 5 -12.14 4.49 11.43
C ILE A 5 -12.75 5.87 11.21
N ARG A 6 -13.02 6.63 12.29
CA ARG A 6 -13.57 7.99 12.19
C ARG A 6 -12.64 8.91 11.39
N ALA A 7 -11.34 8.88 11.70
CA ALA A 7 -10.34 9.65 10.98
C ALA A 7 -10.27 9.26 9.49
N LEU A 8 -10.30 7.97 9.17
CA LEU A 8 -10.31 7.49 7.78
C LEU A 8 -11.59 7.89 7.04
N LYS A 9 -12.77 7.84 7.67
CA LYS A 9 -14.02 8.32 7.08
C LYS A 9 -13.94 9.81 6.73
N GLN A 10 -13.42 10.63 7.64
CA GLN A 10 -13.23 12.05 7.39
C GLN A 10 -12.26 12.28 6.22
N LEU A 11 -11.10 11.60 6.24
CA LEU A 11 -10.12 11.69 5.15
C LEU A 11 -10.70 11.24 3.82
N ALA A 12 -11.55 10.21 3.78
CA ALA A 12 -12.21 9.74 2.56
C ALA A 12 -13.23 10.74 2.00
N VAL A 13 -13.90 11.52 2.86
CA VAL A 13 -14.79 12.60 2.45
C VAL A 13 -14.00 13.79 1.91
N GLU A 14 -12.93 14.18 2.61
CA GLU A 14 -12.08 15.33 2.24
C GLU A 14 -11.20 15.03 1.01
N ASN A 15 -10.86 13.77 0.79
CA ASN A 15 -10.01 13.29 -0.31
C ASN A 15 -10.73 12.13 -1.02
N PRO A 16 -11.78 12.42 -1.81
CA PRO A 16 -12.55 11.38 -2.49
C PRO A 16 -11.65 10.51 -3.36
N ILE A 17 -11.72 9.18 -3.18
CA ILE A 17 -10.87 8.24 -3.94
C ILE A 17 -11.11 8.30 -5.46
N SER A 18 -12.22 8.89 -5.91
CA SER A 18 -12.47 9.19 -7.32
C SER A 18 -11.45 10.17 -7.92
N GLN A 19 -10.67 10.87 -7.10
CA GLN A 19 -9.55 11.72 -7.51
C GLN A 19 -8.23 10.95 -7.61
N PHE A 20 -8.22 9.63 -7.39
CA PHE A 20 -7.03 8.80 -7.52
C PHE A 20 -6.46 8.90 -8.94
N ALA A 21 -5.30 9.52 -9.06
CA ALA A 21 -4.60 9.75 -10.31
C ALA A 21 -3.38 8.82 -10.41
N TRP A 22 -3.55 7.73 -11.15
CA TRP A 22 -2.46 6.81 -11.50
C TRP A 22 -2.68 6.34 -12.94
N ASP A 23 -1.88 6.83 -13.87
CA ASP A 23 -2.09 6.53 -15.28
C ASP A 23 -1.85 5.05 -15.59
N ILE A 24 -2.65 4.51 -16.51
CA ILE A 24 -2.46 3.14 -17.00
C ILE A 24 -1.47 3.17 -18.17
N PRO A 25 -0.38 2.41 -18.12
CA PRO A 25 0.54 2.27 -19.24
C PRO A 25 -0.14 1.80 -20.53
N GLU A 26 0.31 2.32 -21.68
CA GLU A 26 -0.27 1.99 -23.00
C GLU A 26 -0.21 0.49 -23.33
N ASN A 27 0.82 -0.21 -22.85
CA ASN A 27 1.02 -1.65 -23.02
C ASN A 27 0.19 -2.51 -22.04
N CYS A 28 -1.01 -2.06 -21.67
CA CYS A 28 -1.86 -2.77 -20.72
C CYS A 28 -2.23 -4.19 -21.22
N PRO A 29 -2.06 -5.26 -20.42
CA PRO A 29 -2.35 -6.63 -20.83
C PRO A 29 -3.84 -6.93 -21.08
N ILE A 30 -4.74 -6.04 -20.66
CA ILE A 30 -6.17 -6.16 -20.88
C ILE A 30 -6.72 -4.91 -21.57
N ILE A 31 -7.78 -5.09 -22.35
CA ILE A 31 -8.47 -3.97 -22.99
C ILE A 31 -9.40 -3.33 -21.97
N ILE A 32 -9.16 -2.05 -21.66
CA ILE A 32 -10.11 -1.23 -20.92
C ILE A 32 -11.14 -0.65 -21.90
N PRO A 33 -12.45 -0.78 -21.64
CA PRO A 33 -13.48 -0.20 -22.47
C PRO A 33 -13.27 1.31 -22.71
N PRO A 34 -13.38 1.81 -23.95
CA PRO A 34 -13.09 3.22 -24.28
C PRO A 34 -13.93 4.25 -23.52
N HIS A 35 -15.11 3.86 -23.02
CA HIS A 35 -15.97 4.73 -22.22
C HIS A 35 -15.45 4.96 -20.79
N ILE A 36 -14.53 4.12 -20.31
CA ILE A 36 -13.85 4.30 -19.02
C ILE A 36 -12.61 5.16 -19.26
N SER A 37 -12.76 6.47 -19.12
CA SER A 37 -11.72 7.44 -19.49
C SER A 37 -10.87 7.93 -18.34
N ASP A 38 -11.46 8.11 -17.15
CA ASP A 38 -10.77 8.72 -16.02
C ASP A 38 -9.79 7.74 -15.32
N PRO A 39 -8.70 8.24 -14.73
CA PRO A 39 -7.67 7.39 -14.11
C PRO A 39 -8.21 6.47 -13.01
N TYR A 40 -9.11 6.97 -12.15
CA TYR A 40 -9.66 6.18 -11.06
C TYR A 40 -10.44 4.98 -11.58
N SER A 41 -11.43 5.21 -12.45
CA SER A 41 -12.28 4.15 -13.00
C SER A 41 -11.47 3.14 -13.80
N LYS A 42 -10.41 3.57 -14.51
CA LYS A 42 -9.47 2.67 -15.19
C LYS A 42 -8.75 1.74 -14.22
N ASN A 43 -8.26 2.26 -13.09
CA ASN A 43 -7.60 1.43 -12.07
C ASN A 43 -8.58 0.49 -11.38
N VAL A 44 -9.80 0.94 -11.08
CA VAL A 44 -10.86 0.07 -10.56
C VAL A 44 -11.15 -1.05 -11.57
N TYR A 45 -11.35 -0.72 -12.85
CA TYR A 45 -11.56 -1.74 -13.89
C TYR A 45 -10.41 -2.75 -13.93
N LEU A 46 -9.16 -2.30 -13.85
CA LEU A 46 -8.01 -3.21 -13.77
C LEU A 46 -8.04 -4.12 -12.55
N LYS A 47 -8.31 -3.57 -11.36
CA LYS A 47 -8.40 -4.36 -10.13
C LYS A 47 -9.43 -5.47 -10.27
N GLU A 48 -10.58 -5.17 -10.90
CA GLU A 48 -11.70 -6.11 -11.03
C GLU A 48 -11.54 -7.13 -12.18
N ASN A 49 -10.78 -6.81 -13.25
CA ASN A 49 -10.78 -7.60 -14.48
C ASN A 49 -9.42 -8.19 -14.87
N PHE A 50 -8.33 -7.80 -14.20
CA PHE A 50 -6.98 -8.27 -14.57
C PHE A 50 -6.64 -9.66 -14.01
N SER A 51 -7.33 -10.10 -12.95
CA SER A 51 -7.02 -11.36 -12.24
C SER A 51 -6.91 -12.57 -13.18
N THR A 52 -7.90 -12.78 -14.07
CA THR A 52 -7.92 -13.94 -14.97
C THR A 52 -6.71 -13.96 -15.92
N THR A 53 -6.39 -12.83 -16.55
CA THR A 53 -5.24 -12.70 -17.46
C THR A 53 -3.92 -12.85 -16.72
N LEU A 54 -3.81 -12.32 -15.50
CA LEU A 54 -2.61 -12.41 -14.69
C LEU A 54 -2.37 -13.86 -14.21
N LEU A 55 -3.39 -14.54 -13.70
CA LEU A 55 -3.25 -15.90 -13.17
C LEU A 55 -3.04 -16.97 -14.26
N ALA A 56 -3.55 -16.74 -15.48
CA ALA A 56 -3.35 -17.64 -16.62
C ALA A 56 -1.97 -17.45 -17.31
N ASP A 57 -1.20 -16.43 -16.95
CA ASP A 57 0.06 -16.10 -17.59
C ASP A 57 1.24 -16.89 -17.02
N GLU A 58 1.53 -18.03 -17.64
CA GLU A 58 2.70 -18.87 -17.32
C GLU A 58 4.05 -18.19 -17.62
N SER A 59 4.07 -17.22 -18.53
CA SER A 59 5.31 -16.52 -18.92
C SER A 59 5.75 -15.46 -17.89
N LEU A 60 4.89 -15.13 -16.94
CA LEU A 60 5.02 -14.04 -15.97
C LEU A 60 5.07 -12.63 -16.57
N ALA A 61 4.79 -12.45 -17.87
CA ALA A 61 4.75 -11.14 -18.51
C ALA A 61 3.76 -10.16 -17.82
N SER A 62 2.53 -10.58 -17.54
CA SER A 62 1.50 -9.82 -16.82
C SER A 62 1.93 -9.50 -15.39
N HIS A 63 2.65 -10.42 -14.74
CA HIS A 63 3.18 -10.24 -13.40
C HIS A 63 4.25 -9.14 -13.40
N TYR A 64 5.20 -9.19 -14.33
CA TYR A 64 6.21 -8.14 -14.48
C TYR A 64 5.60 -6.81 -14.89
N TRP A 65 4.59 -6.80 -15.76
CA TRP A 65 3.88 -5.58 -16.13
C TRP A 65 3.27 -4.88 -14.90
N SER A 66 2.61 -5.65 -14.03
CA SER A 66 2.03 -5.11 -12.80
C SER A 66 3.08 -4.47 -11.86
N ILE A 67 4.31 -4.99 -11.87
CA ILE A 67 5.40 -4.53 -11.01
C ILE A 67 6.14 -3.34 -11.63
N GLN A 68 6.50 -3.45 -12.91
CA GLN A 68 7.43 -2.55 -13.58
C GLN A 68 6.67 -1.40 -14.25
N ASP A 69 5.78 -1.72 -15.18
CA ASP A 69 5.07 -0.74 -16.00
C ASP A 69 4.01 -0.02 -15.16
N TRP A 70 3.04 -0.76 -14.61
CA TRP A 70 2.00 -0.15 -13.78
C TRP A 70 2.55 0.28 -12.42
N GLY A 71 3.42 -0.53 -11.81
CA GLY A 71 3.93 -0.30 -10.47
C GLY A 71 5.11 0.67 -10.36
N GLY A 72 5.75 1.01 -11.48
CA GLY A 72 6.91 1.91 -11.53
C GLY A 72 8.22 1.32 -10.95
N ILE A 73 8.33 0.00 -10.78
CA ILE A 73 9.51 -0.65 -10.16
C ILE A 73 10.39 -1.35 -11.22
N GLY A 74 10.98 -0.57 -12.13
CA GLY A 74 11.87 -1.09 -13.19
C GLY A 74 13.15 -1.80 -12.71
N SER A 75 13.51 -1.67 -11.42
CA SER A 75 14.62 -2.43 -10.82
C SER A 75 14.31 -3.92 -10.62
N PHE A 76 13.03 -4.32 -10.58
CA PHE A 76 12.61 -5.71 -10.46
C PHE A 76 12.60 -6.41 -11.83
N LYS A 77 13.78 -6.55 -12.43
CA LYS A 77 13.94 -7.05 -13.82
C LYS A 77 13.60 -8.54 -13.94
N LYS A 78 13.16 -8.97 -15.12
CA LYS A 78 12.93 -10.38 -15.43
C LYS A 78 14.23 -11.17 -15.40
N ASN A 79 14.25 -12.23 -14.59
CA ASN A 79 15.31 -13.22 -14.48
C ASN A 79 14.82 -14.39 -13.61
N GLU A 80 15.50 -15.52 -13.67
CA GLU A 80 15.15 -16.74 -12.95
C GLU A 80 14.94 -16.53 -11.44
N LYS A 81 15.79 -15.71 -10.79
CA LYS A 81 15.66 -15.40 -9.36
C LYS A 81 14.36 -14.68 -9.04
N ASN A 82 13.95 -13.71 -9.87
CA ASN A 82 12.73 -12.95 -9.67
C ASN A 82 11.48 -13.74 -10.10
N ASP A 83 11.59 -14.59 -11.11
CA ASP A 83 10.54 -15.54 -11.49
C ASP A 83 10.22 -16.47 -10.31
N ASN A 84 11.25 -17.06 -9.71
CA ASN A 84 11.13 -17.88 -8.51
C ASN A 84 10.55 -17.11 -7.31
N ARG A 85 10.86 -15.81 -7.16
CA ARG A 85 10.26 -14.98 -6.10
C ARG A 85 8.77 -14.77 -6.30
N ILE A 86 8.32 -14.51 -7.54
CA ILE A 86 6.90 -14.35 -7.86
C ILE A 86 6.15 -15.66 -7.57
N ILE A 87 6.61 -16.79 -8.13
CA ILE A 87 5.98 -18.11 -7.95
C ILE A 87 5.92 -18.49 -6.47
N LYS A 88 7.05 -18.35 -5.76
CA LYS A 88 7.10 -18.62 -4.32
C LYS A 88 6.11 -17.75 -3.55
N PHE A 89 6.03 -16.46 -3.86
CA PHE A 89 5.12 -15.54 -3.17
C PHE A 89 3.66 -15.92 -3.40
N LEU A 90 3.26 -16.25 -4.63
CA LEU A 90 1.90 -16.69 -4.94
C LEU A 90 1.52 -17.94 -4.12
N ASN A 91 2.42 -18.92 -4.03
CA ASN A 91 2.21 -20.10 -3.18
C ASN A 91 2.10 -19.75 -1.69
N GLN A 92 2.80 -18.69 -1.25
CA GLN A 92 2.75 -18.20 0.13
C GLN A 92 1.51 -17.37 0.45
N LEU A 93 0.72 -16.92 -0.53
CA LEU A 93 -0.51 -16.16 -0.27
C LEU A 93 -1.56 -16.98 0.49
N GLU A 94 -1.61 -18.29 0.23
CA GLU A 94 -2.49 -19.22 0.96
C GLU A 94 -1.91 -19.64 2.32
N MET A 95 -0.64 -19.31 2.57
CA MET A 95 -0.04 -19.43 3.90
C MET A 95 -0.33 -18.14 4.68
N THR A 96 -0.37 -18.21 6.01
CA THR A 96 -0.51 -17.01 6.86
C THR A 96 0.83 -16.31 7.12
N THR A 97 1.91 -16.77 6.49
CA THR A 97 3.27 -16.26 6.74
C THR A 97 4.14 -16.17 5.49
N LEU A 98 4.98 -15.15 5.44
CA LEU A 98 6.01 -14.94 4.43
C LEU A 98 7.41 -15.24 4.97
N THR A 99 8.32 -15.62 4.07
CA THR A 99 9.75 -15.67 4.41
C THR A 99 10.37 -14.28 4.35
N LYS A 100 11.46 -14.05 5.11
CA LYS A 100 12.19 -12.78 5.10
C LYS A 100 12.56 -12.32 3.68
N ASN A 101 13.12 -13.21 2.86
CA ASN A 101 13.50 -12.93 1.47
C ASN A 101 12.29 -12.54 0.59
N THR A 102 11.10 -13.06 0.89
CA THR A 102 9.86 -12.67 0.21
C THR A 102 9.46 -11.26 0.65
N PHE A 103 9.47 -11.01 1.97
CA PHE A 103 9.08 -9.71 2.53
C PHE A 103 10.01 -8.57 2.07
N GLU A 104 11.31 -8.82 1.89
CA GLU A 104 12.25 -7.83 1.35
C GLU A 104 11.83 -7.27 -0.02
N CYS A 105 11.06 -8.04 -0.81
CA CYS A 105 10.55 -7.63 -2.12
C CYS A 105 9.05 -7.29 -2.09
N ILE A 106 8.45 -7.08 -0.92
CA ILE A 106 6.99 -7.02 -0.77
C ILE A 106 6.33 -5.84 -1.52
N SER A 107 6.99 -4.69 -1.66
CA SER A 107 6.45 -3.57 -2.46
C SER A 107 6.27 -3.95 -3.93
N SER A 108 7.10 -4.84 -4.48
CA SER A 108 6.90 -5.40 -5.81
C SER A 108 5.85 -6.51 -5.79
N LEU A 109 6.05 -7.52 -4.94
CA LEU A 109 5.25 -8.73 -4.95
C LEU A 109 3.77 -8.49 -4.59
N SER A 110 3.48 -7.58 -3.65
CA SER A 110 2.11 -7.23 -3.27
C SER A 110 1.29 -6.63 -4.41
N LYS A 111 1.91 -6.04 -5.44
CA LYS A 111 1.21 -5.56 -6.65
C LYS A 111 0.57 -6.71 -7.42
N VAL A 112 1.33 -7.80 -7.57
CA VAL A 112 0.83 -9.04 -8.18
C VAL A 112 -0.37 -9.57 -7.39
N ALA A 113 -0.25 -9.69 -6.07
CA ALA A 113 -1.34 -10.19 -5.23
C ALA A 113 -2.60 -9.31 -5.28
N ALA A 114 -2.43 -7.98 -5.27
CA ALA A 114 -3.53 -7.04 -5.31
C ALA A 114 -4.30 -7.02 -6.65
N PHE A 115 -3.70 -7.53 -7.73
CA PHE A 115 -4.40 -7.76 -9.00
C PHE A 115 -4.90 -9.19 -9.15
N ALA A 116 -4.15 -10.18 -8.65
CA ALA A 116 -4.57 -11.57 -8.65
C ALA A 116 -5.84 -11.80 -7.82
N TYR A 117 -5.93 -11.13 -6.65
CA TYR A 117 -6.93 -11.38 -5.63
C TYR A 117 -7.34 -10.04 -4.95
N PRO A 118 -7.97 -9.12 -5.70
CA PRO A 118 -8.26 -7.75 -5.27
C PRO A 118 -9.17 -7.65 -4.03
N ASP A 119 -10.00 -8.67 -3.78
CA ASP A 119 -10.91 -8.72 -2.63
C ASP A 119 -10.21 -9.11 -1.33
N ARG A 120 -9.01 -9.71 -1.42
CA ARG A 120 -8.26 -10.25 -0.28
C ARG A 120 -7.00 -9.46 0.03
N PHE A 121 -6.33 -8.94 -1.00
CA PHE A 121 -4.99 -8.39 -0.86
C PHE A 121 -4.89 -6.97 -1.40
N ALA A 122 -3.99 -6.20 -0.77
CA ALA A 122 -3.71 -4.83 -1.11
C ALA A 122 -2.19 -4.63 -1.25
N ILE A 123 -1.80 -3.59 -1.98
CA ILE A 123 -0.42 -3.21 -2.21
C ILE A 123 0.21 -2.74 -0.90
N TYR A 124 1.31 -3.38 -0.54
CA TYR A 124 2.15 -3.05 0.59
C TYR A 124 3.30 -2.15 0.11
N ASP A 125 2.96 -0.92 -0.26
CA ASP A 125 3.94 0.08 -0.72
C ASP A 125 4.41 0.98 0.42
N SER A 126 5.64 1.50 0.28
CA SER A 126 6.23 2.45 1.25
C SER A 126 5.32 3.63 1.58
N ARG A 127 4.57 4.18 0.61
CA ARG A 127 3.65 5.30 0.81
C ARG A 127 2.42 4.90 1.61
N ALA A 128 1.80 3.77 1.25
CA ALA A 128 0.62 3.26 1.95
C ALA A 128 0.95 2.93 3.42
N ILE A 129 2.11 2.29 3.65
CA ILE A 129 2.56 1.95 5.01
C ILE A 129 2.94 3.20 5.81
N TYR A 130 3.53 4.21 5.17
CA TYR A 130 3.83 5.50 5.83
C TYR A 130 2.56 6.15 6.38
N SER A 131 1.53 6.31 5.53
CA SER A 131 0.23 6.87 5.93
C SER A 131 -0.45 6.03 6.99
N LEU A 132 -0.52 4.71 6.80
CA LEU A 132 -1.19 3.83 7.76
C LEU A 132 -0.53 3.88 9.13
N ASN A 133 0.80 3.83 9.18
CA ASN A 133 1.53 3.93 10.45
C ASN A 133 1.29 5.28 11.12
N TRP A 134 1.28 6.39 10.37
CA TRP A 134 0.94 7.70 10.91
C TRP A 134 -0.45 7.74 11.52
N LEU A 135 -1.44 7.18 10.82
CA LEU A 135 -2.82 7.14 11.29
C LEU A 135 -2.99 6.22 12.51
N ILE A 136 -2.38 5.03 12.51
CA ILE A 136 -2.38 4.14 13.69
C ILE A 136 -1.75 4.86 14.87
N PHE A 137 -0.62 5.53 14.66
CA PHE A 137 0.06 6.26 15.72
C PHE A 137 -0.85 7.32 16.36
N ASN A 138 -1.55 8.12 15.57
CA ASN A 138 -2.38 9.21 16.10
C ASN A 138 -3.77 8.79 16.58
N TYR A 139 -4.38 7.76 15.95
CA TYR A 139 -5.80 7.44 16.12
C TYR A 139 -6.06 6.01 16.63
N SER A 140 -5.03 5.29 17.08
CA SER A 140 -5.16 3.98 17.73
C SER A 140 -4.53 3.96 19.11
N SER A 141 -5.18 3.25 20.04
CA SER A 141 -4.61 2.90 21.35
C SER A 141 -3.61 1.74 21.25
N ASN A 142 -3.79 0.83 20.29
CA ASN A 142 -2.82 -0.22 20.00
C ASN A 142 -1.80 0.28 18.95
N LEU A 143 -0.55 0.43 19.37
CA LEU A 143 0.57 0.94 18.57
C LEU A 143 1.44 -0.16 17.97
N GLU A 144 0.77 -1.19 17.43
CA GLU A 144 1.40 -2.18 16.56
C GLU A 144 1.48 -1.66 15.13
N LEU A 145 2.66 -1.16 14.77
CA LEU A 145 2.97 -0.58 13.47
C LEU A 145 3.46 -1.64 12.48
N PHE A 146 3.42 -1.29 11.20
CA PHE A 146 3.85 -2.15 10.11
C PHE A 146 5.27 -1.80 9.66
N PRO A 147 6.16 -2.78 9.41
CA PRO A 147 7.49 -2.51 8.86
C PRO A 147 7.36 -1.82 7.50
N GLN A 148 7.93 -0.62 7.36
CA GLN A 148 7.89 0.12 6.11
C GLN A 148 8.97 -0.40 5.15
N PRO A 149 8.61 -0.78 3.90
CA PRO A 149 9.60 -1.10 2.88
C PRO A 149 10.32 0.18 2.43
N ILE A 150 11.51 0.04 1.84
CA ILE A 150 12.30 1.18 1.35
C ILE A 150 11.47 1.99 0.35
N GLY A 151 11.26 3.27 0.66
CA GLY A 151 10.52 4.20 -0.19
C GLY A 151 11.41 5.00 -1.12
N ARG A 152 10.80 5.61 -2.14
CA ARG A 152 11.46 6.48 -3.12
C ARG A 152 10.87 7.89 -3.18
N SER A 153 9.85 8.19 -2.36
CA SER A 153 9.24 9.53 -2.35
C SER A 153 10.17 10.51 -1.66
N SER A 154 10.66 11.51 -2.42
CA SER A 154 11.49 12.59 -1.90
C SER A 154 10.75 13.43 -0.86
N GLU A 155 9.45 13.64 -1.04
CA GLU A 155 8.61 14.38 -0.10
C GLU A 155 8.49 13.66 1.25
N LEU A 156 8.19 12.36 1.25
CA LEU A 156 8.13 11.59 2.49
C LEU A 156 9.51 11.44 3.15
N ALA A 157 10.58 11.40 2.36
CA ALA A 157 11.95 11.26 2.88
C ALA A 157 12.39 12.48 3.71
N LYS A 158 11.76 13.65 3.56
CA LYS A 158 12.01 14.83 4.40
C LYS A 158 11.61 14.58 5.86
N TYR A 159 10.64 13.69 6.09
CA TYR A 159 10.05 13.42 7.40
C TYR A 159 10.22 11.95 7.76
N ASP A 160 11.36 11.61 8.35
CA ASP A 160 11.61 10.24 8.82
C ASP A 160 10.65 9.87 9.96
N ILE A 161 9.61 9.12 9.61
CA ILE A 161 8.52 8.81 10.54
C ILE A 161 8.98 7.96 11.73
N GLN A 162 10.03 7.15 11.55
CA GLN A 162 10.58 6.36 12.66
C GLN A 162 11.25 7.25 13.70
N THR A 163 12.00 8.26 13.27
CA THR A 163 12.57 9.29 14.13
C THR A 163 11.47 10.03 14.88
N ILE A 164 10.41 10.47 14.18
CA ILE A 164 9.27 11.16 14.80
C ILE A 164 8.66 10.28 15.91
N PHE A 165 8.36 9.02 15.61
CA PHE A 165 7.81 8.09 16.60
C PHE A 165 8.73 7.88 17.81
N ARG A 166 10.04 7.76 17.59
CA ARG A 166 11.02 7.62 18.69
C ARG A 166 11.07 8.87 19.57
N LEU A 167 11.10 10.05 18.96
CA LEU A 167 11.15 11.33 19.68
C LEU A 167 9.87 11.63 20.46
N SER A 168 8.74 11.06 20.05
CA SER A 168 7.47 11.18 20.77
C SER A 168 7.46 10.54 22.17
N LYS A 169 8.44 9.70 22.48
CA LYS A 169 8.55 8.89 23.72
C LYS A 169 7.41 7.89 23.93
N ARG A 170 6.52 7.69 22.95
CA ARG A 170 5.49 6.63 22.99
C ARG A 170 6.11 5.29 22.64
N ILE A 171 5.73 4.24 23.36
CA ILE A 171 6.20 2.88 23.09
C ILE A 171 5.43 2.34 21.88
N THR A 172 6.14 2.14 20.77
CA THR A 172 5.60 1.55 19.53
C THR A 172 6.26 0.20 19.28
N ASN A 173 5.47 -0.80 18.88
CA ASN A 173 5.97 -2.11 18.48
C ASN A 173 5.78 -2.30 16.97
N TYR A 174 6.72 -2.97 16.31
CA TYR A 174 6.58 -3.31 14.89
C TYR A 174 6.18 -4.77 14.74
N LYS A 175 5.19 -5.02 13.88
CA LYS A 175 4.77 -6.37 13.51
C LYS A 175 5.90 -7.12 12.82
N SER A 176 5.88 -8.45 12.96
CA SER A 176 6.86 -9.32 12.32
C SER A 176 6.74 -9.27 10.80
N GLN A 177 7.88 -9.21 10.10
CA GLN A 177 7.93 -9.36 8.65
C GLN A 177 7.30 -10.67 8.15
N LYS A 178 7.19 -11.68 9.03
CA LYS A 178 6.55 -12.96 8.70
C LYS A 178 5.04 -12.82 8.51
N THR A 179 4.34 -12.03 9.32
CA THR A 179 2.86 -11.96 9.31
C THR A 179 2.32 -10.63 8.79
N SER A 180 3.14 -9.57 8.87
CA SER A 180 2.74 -8.18 8.61
C SER A 180 1.99 -7.95 7.30
N TYR A 181 2.32 -8.65 6.22
CA TYR A 181 1.59 -8.51 4.95
C TYR A 181 0.14 -9.00 5.04
N HIS A 182 -0.10 -10.17 5.64
CA HIS A 182 -1.44 -10.71 5.84
C HIS A 182 -2.22 -9.90 6.87
N ASP A 183 -1.55 -9.51 7.96
CA ASP A 183 -2.13 -8.63 8.99
C ASP A 183 -2.57 -7.28 8.39
N TYR A 184 -1.78 -6.73 7.47
CA TYR A 184 -2.07 -5.50 6.74
C TYR A 184 -3.31 -5.67 5.86
N CYS A 185 -3.34 -6.71 5.02
CA CYS A 185 -4.48 -6.94 4.13
C CYS A 185 -5.79 -7.19 4.92
N ASN A 186 -5.72 -7.97 6.00
CA ASN A 186 -6.84 -8.20 6.92
C ASN A 186 -7.31 -6.91 7.61
N LEU A 187 -6.40 -6.01 7.97
CA LEU A 187 -6.75 -4.70 8.50
C LEU A 187 -7.44 -3.85 7.42
N LEU A 188 -6.86 -3.76 6.22
CA LEU A 188 -7.43 -2.97 5.12
C LEU A 188 -8.81 -3.47 4.70
N GLY A 189 -9.06 -4.78 4.66
CA GLY A 189 -10.38 -5.33 4.39
C GLY A 189 -11.43 -4.87 5.41
N ARG A 190 -11.11 -4.94 6.71
CA ARG A 190 -12.00 -4.46 7.78
C ARG A 190 -12.23 -2.95 7.72
N LEU A 191 -11.16 -2.18 7.46
CA LEU A 191 -11.25 -0.73 7.30
C LEU A 191 -12.09 -0.38 6.07
N ALA A 192 -11.95 -1.11 4.97
CA ALA A 192 -12.70 -0.87 3.74
C ALA A 192 -14.20 -1.06 3.97
N GLN A 193 -14.60 -2.15 4.62
CA GLN A 193 -16.00 -2.38 5.00
C GLN A 193 -16.54 -1.31 5.95
N SER A 194 -15.68 -0.79 6.84
CA SER A 194 -16.09 0.24 7.80
C SER A 194 -16.22 1.62 7.17
N VAL A 195 -15.40 1.94 6.16
CA VAL A 195 -15.27 3.28 5.55
C VAL A 195 -16.14 3.42 4.30
N PHE A 196 -16.24 2.36 3.49
CA PHE A 196 -16.92 2.32 2.18
C PHE A 196 -18.06 1.30 2.14
N ASP A 197 -18.61 0.95 3.31
CA ASP A 197 -19.72 0.05 3.52
C ASP A 197 -19.51 -1.36 2.92
N GLU A 198 -20.58 -2.14 2.71
CA GLU A 198 -20.51 -3.55 2.30
C GLU A 198 -19.76 -3.79 0.97
N THR A 199 -19.68 -2.76 0.12
CA THR A 199 -18.94 -2.80 -1.15
C THR A 199 -17.44 -2.49 -1.00
N GLY A 200 -16.99 -2.13 0.21
CA GLY A 200 -15.64 -1.71 0.47
C GLY A 200 -14.61 -2.81 0.23
N LYS A 201 -13.68 -2.55 -0.69
CA LYS A 201 -12.57 -3.45 -1.02
C LYS A 201 -11.23 -2.94 -0.48
N PRO A 202 -10.27 -3.82 -0.15
CA PRO A 202 -8.97 -3.42 0.39
C PRO A 202 -8.25 -2.34 -0.45
N TYR A 203 -8.34 -2.41 -1.78
CA TYR A 203 -7.69 -1.44 -2.65
C TYR A 203 -8.26 -0.02 -2.53
N MET A 204 -9.50 0.15 -2.05
CA MET A 204 -10.09 1.49 -1.88
C MET A 204 -9.40 2.24 -0.74
N VAL A 205 -9.10 1.54 0.36
CA VAL A 205 -8.31 2.08 1.47
C VAL A 205 -6.84 2.27 1.05
N GLU A 206 -6.27 1.33 0.29
CA GLU A 206 -4.93 1.48 -0.30
C GLU A 206 -4.82 2.77 -1.13
N MET A 207 -5.76 3.02 -2.05
CA MET A 207 -5.81 4.23 -2.88
C MET A 207 -5.88 5.49 -2.02
N LEU A 208 -6.76 5.51 -1.01
CA LEU A 208 -6.86 6.63 -0.07
C LEU A 208 -5.53 6.87 0.67
N LEU A 209 -4.96 5.83 1.28
CA LEU A 209 -3.69 5.92 2.01
C LEU A 209 -2.55 6.45 1.14
N PHE A 210 -2.55 6.04 -0.13
CA PHE A 210 -1.56 6.47 -1.11
C PHE A 210 -1.72 7.93 -1.51
N MET A 211 -2.96 8.40 -1.70
CA MET A 211 -3.27 9.80 -2.04
C MET A 211 -2.92 10.75 -0.90
N ILE A 212 -3.26 10.39 0.34
CA ILE A 212 -3.05 11.27 1.49
C ILE A 212 -1.59 11.31 1.97
N ALA A 213 -0.76 10.35 1.56
CA ALA A 213 0.62 10.24 2.05
C ALA A 213 1.44 11.52 1.79
N PRO A 214 1.55 12.02 0.54
CA PRO A 214 2.31 13.24 0.25
C PRO A 214 1.55 14.53 0.55
N THR A 215 0.27 14.48 0.95
CA THR A 215 -0.58 15.65 1.17
C THR A 215 -0.97 15.77 2.64
N GLU A 216 -2.09 15.18 3.04
CA GLU A 216 -2.67 15.37 4.37
C GLU A 216 -1.77 14.83 5.49
N VAL A 217 -1.07 13.72 5.27
CA VAL A 217 -0.15 13.19 6.28
C VAL A 217 1.04 14.13 6.49
N ILE A 218 1.65 14.63 5.42
CA ILE A 218 2.75 15.60 5.53
C ILE A 218 2.27 16.89 6.18
N LYS A 219 1.14 17.43 5.75
CA LYS A 219 0.55 18.64 6.33
C LYS A 219 0.26 18.47 7.82
N GLN A 220 -0.24 17.30 8.23
CA GLN A 220 -0.43 17.00 9.65
C GLN A 220 0.90 16.97 10.40
N ILE A 221 1.92 16.28 9.87
CA ILE A 221 3.26 16.24 10.47
C ILE A 221 3.81 17.66 10.64
N GLU A 222 3.76 18.48 9.61
CA GLU A 222 4.22 19.88 9.63
C GLU A 222 3.48 20.73 10.66
N SER A 223 2.19 20.43 10.90
CA SER A 223 1.38 21.15 11.88
C SER A 223 1.61 20.72 13.33
N CYS A 224 2.03 19.48 13.57
CA CYS A 224 2.06 18.90 14.92
C CYS A 224 3.45 18.48 15.42
N VAL A 225 4.46 18.42 14.55
CA VAL A 225 5.84 18.09 14.92
C VAL A 225 6.68 19.36 14.96
N SER A 226 7.27 19.63 16.13
CA SER A 226 8.22 20.72 16.34
C SER A 226 9.49 20.19 17.03
N ILE A 227 10.62 20.83 16.74
CA ILE A 227 11.92 20.48 17.33
C ILE A 227 12.48 21.73 18.01
N GLN A 228 12.82 21.61 19.28
CA GLN A 228 13.64 22.58 20.00
C GLN A 228 15.06 22.02 20.14
N ILE A 229 16.05 22.74 19.60
CA ILE A 229 17.46 22.35 19.68
C ILE A 229 18.13 23.21 20.74
N GLU A 230 18.59 22.58 21.82
CA GLU A 230 19.43 23.23 22.82
C GLU A 230 20.89 23.15 22.35
N ILE A 231 21.52 24.30 22.14
CA ILE A 231 22.95 24.36 21.80
C ILE A 231 23.72 24.25 23.12
N ALA A 232 24.49 23.19 23.27
CA ALA A 232 25.40 23.06 24.41
C ALA A 232 26.42 24.21 24.36
N SER A 233 26.44 25.02 25.41
CA SER A 233 27.48 26.01 25.71
C SER A 233 28.77 25.35 26.15
#